data_AF-A0A5J5RYH5-F1
#
_entry.id   AF-A0A5J5RYH5-F1
#
_cell.length_a   1.000
_cell.length_b   1.000
_cell.length_c   1.000
_cell.angle_alpha   90.00
_cell.angle_beta   90.00
_cell.angle_gamma   90.00
#
_symmetry.space_group_name_H-M   'P 1'
#
loop_
_entity.id
_entity.type
_entity.pdbx_description
1 polymer ?
#
loop_
_entity_poly.entity_id
_entity_poly.type
_entity_poly.pdbx_seq_one_letter_code
_entity_poly.pdbx_strand_id
1 'polypeptide(L)'
;MSKTIKLSGFASAITVDEVKQFLESYTGEGTVETVKVSHEEGSRSFAKVQFKNLEDVESILSWTSSQALLHNNSYLKAWSLKHDIISQKPKFDLHSIDDLVLHFGSQASKDKFTVLWNQSRVSFKYGKKLDKLYFFLSYNSVDYKLELYNDNIWQMVLHYVPDQTKKCLLIQVCLKSITFNLDRFHIADTNKHKLLSEKSLT
;
A
#
# COMPACT_ATOMS: atom_id res chain seq x y z
N MET A 1 10.35 -13.54 6.11
CA MET A 1 10.94 -13.59 4.75
C MET A 1 9.90 -13.10 3.77
N SER A 2 10.30 -12.50 2.64
CA SER A 2 9.33 -12.16 1.59
C SER A 2 8.86 -13.43 0.89
N LYS A 3 7.70 -13.37 0.23
CA LYS A 3 7.19 -14.47 -0.60
C LYS A 3 7.76 -14.41 -2.02
N THR A 4 8.84 -13.65 -2.21
CA THR A 4 9.36 -13.33 -3.53
C THR A 4 10.81 -13.77 -3.67
N ILE A 5 11.11 -14.39 -4.81
CA ILE A 5 12.44 -14.80 -5.20
C ILE A 5 12.86 -14.16 -6.52
N LYS A 6 14.17 -14.01 -6.72
CA LYS A 6 14.78 -13.79 -8.03
C LYS A 6 15.33 -15.12 -8.53
N LEU A 7 14.91 -15.54 -9.71
CA LEU A 7 15.41 -16.69 -10.45
C LEU A 7 16.24 -16.24 -11.64
N SER A 8 17.45 -16.76 -11.79
CA SER A 8 18.32 -16.53 -12.94
C SER A 8 18.79 -17.84 -13.55
N GLY A 9 19.06 -17.84 -14.84
CA GLY A 9 19.51 -19.02 -15.59
C GLY A 9 18.62 -19.36 -16.80
N PHE A 10 17.59 -18.57 -17.05
CA PHE A 10 16.70 -18.77 -18.20
C PHE A 10 17.35 -18.34 -19.51
N ALA A 11 16.87 -18.92 -20.62
CA ALA A 11 17.21 -18.48 -21.96
C ALA A 11 16.69 -17.05 -22.20
N SER A 12 17.34 -16.31 -23.12
CA SER A 12 17.04 -14.90 -23.39
C SER A 12 15.62 -14.64 -23.88
N ALA A 13 14.91 -15.65 -24.40
CA ALA A 13 13.58 -15.53 -24.99
C ALA A 13 12.41 -16.01 -24.09
N ILE A 14 12.62 -16.13 -22.78
CA ILE A 14 11.59 -16.71 -21.89
C ILE A 14 10.38 -15.79 -21.66
N THR A 15 9.18 -16.38 -21.60
CA THR A 15 7.93 -15.63 -21.34
C THR A 15 7.46 -15.74 -19.90
N VAL A 16 6.55 -14.85 -19.49
CA VAL A 16 5.93 -14.85 -18.15
C VAL A 16 5.16 -16.15 -17.91
N ASP A 17 4.40 -16.61 -18.90
CA ASP A 17 3.57 -17.81 -18.81
C ASP A 17 4.41 -19.08 -18.71
N GLU A 18 5.53 -19.14 -19.44
CA GLU A 18 6.49 -20.26 -19.37
C GLU A 18 7.10 -20.36 -17.97
N VAL A 19 7.55 -19.24 -17.38
CA VAL A 19 8.07 -19.23 -16.00
C VAL A 19 7.00 -19.66 -15.00
N LYS A 20 5.77 -19.18 -15.17
CA LYS A 20 4.66 -19.53 -14.28
C LYS A 20 4.35 -21.02 -14.34
N GLN A 21 4.13 -21.55 -15.54
CA GLN A 21 3.80 -22.96 -15.76
C GLN A 21 4.91 -23.89 -15.27
N PHE A 22 6.17 -23.51 -15.52
CA PHE A 22 7.33 -24.26 -15.02
C PHE A 22 7.36 -24.33 -13.50
N LEU A 23 7.09 -23.24 -12.78
CA LEU A 23 7.16 -23.25 -11.31
C LEU A 23 5.93 -23.94 -10.68
N GLU A 24 4.76 -23.77 -11.29
CA GLU A 24 3.53 -24.42 -10.85
C GLU A 24 3.55 -25.93 -11.11
N SER A 25 4.35 -26.44 -12.06
CA SER A 25 4.51 -27.91 -12.23
C SER A 25 5.21 -28.58 -11.04
N TYR A 26 5.98 -27.83 -10.23
CA TYR A 26 6.64 -28.35 -9.02
C TYR A 26 5.90 -28.01 -7.74
N THR A 27 5.32 -26.81 -7.67
CA THR A 27 4.69 -26.29 -6.45
C THR A 27 3.17 -26.52 -6.41
N GLY A 28 2.55 -26.80 -7.55
CA GLY A 28 1.11 -26.96 -7.72
C GLY A 28 0.49 -25.83 -8.53
N GLU A 29 -0.62 -26.11 -9.21
CA GLU A 29 -1.32 -25.12 -10.03
C GLU A 29 -1.85 -23.96 -9.17
N GLY A 30 -1.60 -22.73 -9.62
CA GLY A 30 -2.07 -21.52 -8.96
C GLY A 30 -1.30 -21.12 -7.69
N THR A 31 -0.14 -21.69 -7.40
CA THR A 31 0.73 -21.24 -6.29
C THR A 31 1.47 -19.94 -6.58
N VAL A 32 1.65 -19.59 -7.85
CA VAL A 32 2.34 -18.38 -8.27
C VAL A 32 1.34 -17.21 -8.31
N GLU A 33 1.62 -16.19 -7.52
CA GLU A 33 0.80 -14.97 -7.44
C GLU A 33 1.16 -13.99 -8.56
N THR A 34 2.45 -13.79 -8.82
CA THR A 34 2.92 -12.81 -9.82
C THR A 34 4.30 -13.15 -10.33
N VAL A 35 4.53 -12.92 -11.62
CA VAL A 35 5.81 -13.09 -12.29
C VAL A 35 6.18 -11.81 -13.02
N LYS A 36 7.45 -11.39 -12.93
CA LYS A 36 8.04 -10.34 -13.76
C LYS A 36 9.31 -10.88 -14.41
N VAL A 37 9.33 -10.95 -15.72
CA VAL A 37 10.52 -11.33 -16.50
C VAL A 37 11.29 -10.08 -16.89
N SER A 38 12.61 -10.16 -16.88
CA SER A 38 13.51 -9.11 -17.34
C SER A 38 14.55 -9.72 -18.27
N HIS A 39 14.71 -9.07 -19.42
CA HIS A 39 15.68 -9.41 -20.45
C HIS A 39 16.78 -8.34 -20.42
N GLU A 40 18.03 -8.77 -20.30
CA GLU A 40 19.19 -7.90 -20.42
C GLU A 40 19.88 -8.23 -21.75
N GLU A 41 20.17 -7.22 -22.58
CA GLU A 41 20.89 -7.41 -23.84
C GLU A 41 22.26 -8.05 -23.57
N GLY A 42 22.53 -9.18 -24.25
CA GLY A 42 23.78 -9.93 -24.09
C GLY A 42 23.87 -10.82 -22.84
N SER A 43 22.83 -10.88 -22.01
CA SER A 43 22.80 -11.65 -20.75
C SER A 43 21.62 -12.63 -20.67
N ARG A 44 21.71 -13.60 -19.76
CA ARG A 44 20.62 -14.53 -19.47
C ARG A 44 19.46 -13.80 -18.78
N SER A 45 18.24 -14.11 -19.20
CA SER A 45 17.03 -13.55 -18.59
C SER A 45 16.91 -13.99 -17.13
N PHE A 46 16.28 -13.12 -16.34
CA PHE A 46 15.91 -13.44 -14.97
C PHE A 46 14.43 -13.15 -14.73
N ALA A 47 13.84 -13.89 -13.81
CA ALA A 47 12.47 -13.69 -13.37
C ALA A 47 12.44 -13.31 -11.89
N LYS A 48 11.56 -12.39 -11.54
CA LYS A 48 11.13 -12.19 -10.15
C LYS A 48 9.77 -12.87 -10.01
N VAL A 49 9.64 -13.74 -9.03
CA VAL A 49 8.43 -14.52 -8.82
C VAL A 49 7.98 -14.38 -7.38
N GLN A 50 6.71 -14.03 -7.22
CA GLN A 50 6.03 -13.98 -5.93
C GLN A 50 5.07 -15.17 -5.84
N PHE A 51 5.17 -15.91 -4.74
CA PHE A 51 4.33 -17.07 -4.43
C PHE A 51 3.25 -16.70 -3.43
N LYS A 52 2.20 -17.52 -3.36
CA LYS A 52 1.13 -17.39 -2.35
C LYS A 52 1.59 -17.81 -0.97
N ASN A 53 2.41 -18.86 -0.88
CA ASN A 53 2.89 -19.42 0.39
C ASN A 53 4.42 -19.28 0.52
N LEU A 54 4.89 -19.26 1.77
CA LEU A 54 6.33 -19.24 2.05
C LEU A 54 6.97 -20.62 1.87
N GLU A 55 6.22 -21.70 2.07
CA GLU A 55 6.69 -23.08 1.90
C GLU A 55 7.16 -23.35 0.46
N ASP A 56 6.45 -22.80 -0.53
CA ASP A 56 6.81 -22.87 -1.94
C ASP A 56 8.15 -22.18 -2.22
N VAL A 57 8.37 -21.02 -1.57
CA VAL A 57 9.63 -20.27 -1.67
C VAL A 57 10.80 -21.07 -1.11
N GLU A 58 10.63 -21.67 0.06
CA GLU A 58 11.66 -22.48 0.72
C GLU A 58 11.99 -23.73 -0.10
N SER A 59 10.98 -24.37 -0.67
CA SER A 59 11.13 -25.54 -1.53
C SER A 59 11.92 -25.21 -2.81
N ILE A 60 11.60 -24.11 -3.50
CA ILE A 60 12.33 -23.66 -4.70
C ILE A 60 13.78 -23.27 -4.36
N LEU A 61 14.02 -22.60 -3.23
CA LEU A 61 15.38 -22.27 -2.78
C LEU A 61 16.19 -23.54 -2.48
N SER A 62 15.57 -24.54 -1.86
CA SER A 62 16.20 -25.84 -1.59
C SER A 62 16.57 -26.57 -2.89
N TRP A 63 15.65 -26.68 -3.84
CA TRP A 63 15.88 -27.38 -5.10
C TRP A 63 16.87 -26.68 -6.03
N THR A 64 16.91 -25.34 -6.04
CA THR A 64 17.96 -24.62 -6.78
C THR A 64 19.34 -24.77 -6.12
N SER A 65 19.41 -24.84 -4.79
CA SER A 65 20.66 -25.06 -4.06
C SER A 65 21.24 -26.46 -4.29
N SER A 66 20.37 -27.47 -4.41
CA SER A 66 20.76 -28.84 -4.77
C SER A 66 20.90 -29.08 -6.28
N GLN A 67 20.80 -28.02 -7.10
CA GLN A 67 20.87 -28.09 -8.57
C GLN A 67 19.82 -29.01 -9.22
N ALA A 68 18.72 -29.27 -8.51
CA ALA A 68 17.61 -30.11 -8.99
C ALA A 68 16.67 -29.38 -9.96
N LEU A 69 16.73 -28.04 -10.03
CA LEU A 69 15.93 -27.24 -10.96
C LEU A 69 16.71 -26.87 -12.21
N LEU A 70 16.40 -27.58 -13.29
CA LEU A 70 16.97 -27.39 -14.62
C LEU A 70 15.89 -26.84 -15.57
N HIS A 71 16.23 -25.78 -16.30
CA HIS A 71 15.38 -25.25 -17.36
C HIS A 71 16.19 -25.19 -18.65
N ASN A 72 15.73 -25.89 -19.70
CA ASN A 72 16.41 -25.98 -21.00
C ASN A 72 17.93 -26.24 -20.88
N ASN A 73 18.29 -27.25 -20.09
CA ASN A 73 19.66 -27.67 -19.84
C ASN A 73 20.56 -26.65 -19.11
N SER A 74 19.96 -25.65 -18.44
CA SER A 74 20.66 -24.69 -17.59
C SER A 74 20.15 -24.75 -16.15
N TYR A 75 21.08 -24.76 -15.20
CA TYR A 75 20.77 -24.70 -13.77
C TYR A 75 20.20 -23.33 -13.41
N LEU A 76 19.08 -23.35 -12.70
CA LEU A 76 18.50 -22.13 -12.15
C LEU A 76 19.14 -21.81 -10.80
N LYS A 77 19.38 -20.51 -10.57
CA LYS A 77 19.81 -19.96 -9.28
C LYS A 77 18.69 -19.10 -8.72
N ALA A 78 18.34 -19.34 -7.45
CA ALA A 78 17.34 -18.55 -6.74
C ALA A 78 17.97 -17.74 -5.61
N TRP A 79 17.43 -16.54 -5.39
CA TRP A 79 17.71 -15.72 -4.22
C TRP A 79 16.41 -15.19 -3.63
N SER A 80 16.23 -15.31 -2.32
CA SER A 80 15.13 -14.63 -1.63
C SER A 80 15.31 -13.11 -1.72
N LEU A 81 14.26 -12.40 -2.10
CA LEU A 81 14.25 -10.94 -2.08
C LEU A 81 13.78 -10.44 -0.71
N LYS A 82 14.17 -9.21 -0.36
CA LYS A 82 13.69 -8.56 0.87
C LYS A 82 12.26 -8.04 0.75
N HIS A 83 11.76 -7.85 -0.47
CA HIS A 83 10.49 -7.18 -0.74
C HIS A 83 9.68 -7.93 -1.81
N ASP A 84 8.36 -7.93 -1.64
CA ASP A 84 7.42 -8.54 -2.57
C ASP A 84 7.14 -7.68 -3.80
N ILE A 85 6.82 -8.32 -4.94
CA ILE A 85 6.52 -7.63 -6.22
C ILE A 85 5.22 -6.84 -6.11
N ILE A 86 4.17 -7.54 -5.70
CA ILE A 86 2.96 -6.96 -5.17
C ILE A 86 3.26 -6.72 -3.69
N SER A 87 3.60 -5.46 -3.40
CA SER A 87 3.57 -4.99 -2.03
C SER A 87 2.14 -5.16 -1.52
N GLN A 88 1.91 -6.13 -0.62
CA GLN A 88 0.74 -6.07 0.24
C GLN A 88 0.81 -4.69 0.88
N LYS A 89 -0.20 -3.83 0.59
CA LYS A 89 -0.34 -2.43 1.02
C LYS A 89 0.61 -2.13 2.17
N PRO A 90 1.48 -1.12 2.09
CA PRO A 90 2.38 -0.85 3.18
C PRO A 90 1.52 -0.68 4.43
N LYS A 91 1.58 -1.68 5.32
CA LYS A 91 1.11 -1.56 6.70
C LYS A 91 2.16 -0.71 7.36
N PHE A 92 2.18 0.57 6.97
CA PHE A 92 2.64 1.60 7.84
C PHE A 92 1.81 1.42 9.12
N ASP A 93 2.45 1.45 10.29
CA ASP A 93 1.74 1.67 11.54
C ASP A 93 1.10 3.06 11.44
N LEU A 94 -0.08 3.09 10.81
CA LEU A 94 -0.87 4.28 10.58
C LEU A 94 -1.78 4.40 11.77
N HIS A 95 -1.48 5.39 12.60
CA HIS A 95 -2.45 5.87 13.55
C HIS A 95 -3.48 6.71 12.78
N SER A 96 -4.77 6.47 13.05
CA SER A 96 -5.85 7.32 12.56
C SER A 96 -6.44 8.12 13.70
N ILE A 97 -6.80 9.36 13.41
CA ILE A 97 -7.73 10.14 14.24
C ILE A 97 -8.95 10.37 13.37
N ASP A 98 -10.04 9.75 13.78
CA ASP A 98 -11.32 9.82 13.10
C ASP A 98 -12.23 10.88 13.75
N ASP A 99 -13.26 11.27 13.01
CA ASP A 99 -14.26 12.28 13.40
C ASP A 99 -13.67 13.66 13.75
N LEU A 100 -12.68 14.09 12.96
CA LEU A 100 -12.13 15.44 13.06
C LEU A 100 -12.97 16.45 12.30
N VAL A 101 -12.92 17.70 12.78
CA VAL A 101 -13.27 18.87 11.97
C VAL A 101 -11.98 19.48 11.43
N LEU A 102 -11.87 19.53 10.11
CA LEU A 102 -10.76 20.17 9.40
C LEU A 102 -11.15 21.60 9.04
N HIS A 103 -10.36 22.57 9.49
CA HIS A 103 -10.53 23.98 9.15
C HIS A 103 -9.42 24.44 8.21
N PHE A 104 -9.78 24.91 7.02
CA PHE A 104 -8.89 25.63 6.12
C PHE A 104 -9.12 27.13 6.27
N GLY A 105 -8.03 27.88 6.40
CA GLY A 105 -8.11 29.29 6.69
C GLY A 105 -6.73 29.93 6.83
N SER A 106 -6.73 31.17 7.32
CA SER A 106 -5.50 31.91 7.60
C SER A 106 -5.54 32.48 9.01
N GLN A 107 -4.38 32.51 9.66
CA GLN A 107 -4.20 33.26 10.90
C GLN A 107 -4.30 34.76 10.58
N ALA A 108 -5.32 35.42 11.12
CA ALA A 108 -5.54 36.86 10.95
C ALA A 108 -4.86 37.69 12.04
N SER A 109 -4.67 37.11 13.23
CA SER A 109 -3.84 37.65 14.30
C SER A 109 -3.34 36.53 15.21
N LYS A 110 -2.48 36.84 16.19
CA LYS A 110 -1.91 35.85 17.12
C LYS A 110 -2.97 34.92 17.73
N ASP A 111 -4.14 35.47 18.05
CA ASP A 111 -5.23 34.76 18.73
C ASP A 111 -6.49 34.60 17.85
N LYS A 112 -6.41 34.94 16.55
CA LYS A 112 -7.56 34.89 15.64
C LYS A 112 -7.24 34.13 14.37
N PHE A 113 -7.94 33.02 14.17
CA PHE A 113 -7.92 32.25 12.93
C PHE A 113 -9.20 32.51 12.13
N THR A 114 -9.06 32.89 10.86
CA THR A 114 -10.19 33.07 9.95
C THR A 114 -10.37 31.82 9.12
N VAL A 115 -11.49 31.13 9.33
CA VAL A 115 -11.85 29.92 8.58
C VAL A 115 -12.45 30.32 7.24
N LEU A 116 -11.82 29.89 6.15
CA LEU A 116 -12.32 30.07 4.79
C LEU A 116 -13.20 28.88 4.37
N TRP A 117 -12.89 27.69 4.86
CA TRP A 117 -13.64 26.47 4.58
C TRP A 117 -13.48 25.49 5.73
N ASN A 118 -14.48 24.65 5.96
CA ASN A 118 -14.38 23.57 6.93
C ASN A 118 -15.07 22.30 6.45
N GLN A 119 -14.66 21.17 7.02
CA GLN A 119 -15.31 19.89 6.81
C GLN A 119 -15.29 19.04 8.07
N SER A 120 -16.42 18.37 8.33
CA SER A 120 -16.58 17.44 9.45
C SER A 120 -16.36 15.98 9.04
N ARG A 121 -16.23 15.09 10.04
CA ARG A 121 -16.05 13.64 9.84
C ARG A 121 -14.81 13.30 9.00
N VAL A 122 -13.75 14.08 9.17
CA VAL A 122 -12.49 13.86 8.48
C VAL A 122 -11.69 12.81 9.24
N SER A 123 -11.13 11.85 8.50
CA SER A 123 -10.16 10.90 9.03
C SER A 123 -8.75 11.34 8.66
N PHE A 124 -7.92 11.58 9.66
CA PHE A 124 -6.51 11.92 9.50
C PHE A 124 -5.64 10.70 9.76
N LYS A 125 -4.77 10.33 8.81
CA LYS A 125 -3.82 9.22 8.98
C LYS A 125 -2.39 9.73 9.02
N TYR A 126 -1.64 9.29 10.03
CA TYR A 126 -0.23 9.65 10.24
C TYR A 126 0.59 8.44 10.69
N GLY A 127 1.90 8.47 10.43
CA GLY A 127 2.80 7.37 10.80
C GLY A 127 4.27 7.76 10.61
N LYS A 128 5.17 7.06 11.31
CA LYS A 128 6.62 7.35 11.39
C LYS A 128 7.38 7.29 10.05
N LYS A 129 6.73 6.89 8.95
CA LYS A 129 7.32 6.75 7.61
C LYS A 129 6.48 7.41 6.51
N LEU A 130 5.60 8.33 6.88
CA LEU A 130 4.82 9.05 5.89
C LEU A 130 5.50 10.36 5.50
N ASP A 131 5.90 10.46 4.24
CA ASP A 131 6.41 11.70 3.63
C ASP A 131 5.29 12.75 3.45
N LYS A 132 4.04 12.32 3.59
CA LYS A 132 2.82 13.11 3.42
C LYS A 132 1.82 12.85 4.55
N LEU A 133 1.11 13.89 4.94
CA LEU A 133 -0.13 13.80 5.71
C LEU A 133 -1.30 13.48 4.79
N TYR A 134 -2.19 12.60 5.24
CA TYR A 134 -3.37 12.19 4.49
C TYR A 134 -4.65 12.50 5.25
N PHE A 135 -5.55 13.26 4.61
CA PHE A 135 -6.91 13.51 5.10
C PHE A 135 -7.90 12.85 4.16
N PHE A 136 -8.83 12.09 4.74
CA PHE A 136 -9.91 11.44 4.01
C PHE A 136 -11.21 12.12 4.42
N LEU A 137 -11.96 12.60 3.44
CA LEU A 137 -13.21 13.32 3.66
C LEU A 137 -14.20 13.02 2.55
N SER A 138 -15.49 13.01 2.88
CA SER A 138 -16.57 12.85 1.90
C SER A 138 -17.26 14.18 1.68
N TYR A 139 -17.36 14.64 0.44
CA TYR A 139 -18.05 15.88 0.08
C TYR A 139 -19.00 15.61 -1.09
N ASN A 140 -20.26 16.01 -0.99
CA ASN A 140 -21.31 15.74 -1.99
C ASN A 140 -21.40 14.26 -2.42
N SER A 141 -21.29 13.33 -1.47
CA SER A 141 -21.28 11.87 -1.70
C SER A 141 -20.11 11.35 -2.54
N VAL A 142 -19.02 12.12 -2.60
CA VAL A 142 -17.76 11.72 -3.24
C VAL A 142 -16.66 11.72 -2.18
N ASP A 143 -15.87 10.65 -2.15
CA ASP A 143 -14.73 10.54 -1.25
C ASP A 143 -13.49 11.18 -1.88
N TYR A 144 -12.85 12.02 -1.09
CA TYR A 144 -11.64 12.74 -1.46
C TYR A 144 -10.51 12.37 -0.51
N LYS A 145 -9.31 12.28 -1.08
CA LYS A 145 -8.07 12.18 -0.34
C LYS A 145 -7.28 13.46 -0.58
N LEU A 146 -7.05 14.19 0.49
CA LEU A 146 -6.18 15.35 0.48
C LEU A 146 -4.80 14.96 0.98
N GLU A 147 -3.79 15.25 0.18
CA GLU A 147 -2.39 14.97 0.51
C GLU A 147 -1.63 16.28 0.79
N LEU A 148 -0.95 16.34 1.93
CA LEU A 148 -0.06 17.46 2.29
C LEU A 148 1.35 16.94 2.52
N TYR A 149 2.34 17.50 1.82
CA TYR A 149 3.75 17.16 2.05
C TYR A 149 4.23 17.72 3.40
N ASN A 150 4.92 16.89 4.19
CA ASN A 150 5.38 17.26 5.53
C ASN A 150 6.27 18.51 5.54
N ASP A 151 7.09 18.69 4.50
CA ASP A 151 8.04 19.80 4.38
C ASP A 151 7.37 21.19 4.35
N ASN A 152 6.07 21.24 4.08
CA ASN A 152 5.29 22.48 4.02
C ASN A 152 4.56 22.80 5.33
N ILE A 153 4.71 21.97 6.37
CA ILE A 153 3.99 22.11 7.63
C ILE A 153 4.90 22.79 8.65
N TRP A 154 4.51 23.99 9.07
CA TRP A 154 5.21 24.74 10.12
C TRP A 154 4.88 24.19 11.51
N GLN A 155 3.59 23.94 11.78
CA GLN A 155 3.14 23.50 13.08
C GLN A 155 1.85 22.69 12.96
N MET A 156 1.72 21.63 13.77
CA MET A 156 0.50 20.87 13.90
C MET A 156 0.15 20.71 15.38
N VAL A 157 -1.03 21.16 15.78
CA VAL A 157 -1.51 21.11 17.18
C VAL A 157 -2.89 20.49 17.23
N LEU A 158 -3.05 19.45 18.04
CA LEU A 158 -4.35 18.86 18.34
C LEU A 158 -4.94 19.58 19.55
N HIS A 159 -6.06 20.27 19.34
CA HIS A 159 -6.83 20.92 20.38
C HIS A 159 -8.02 20.06 20.81
N TYR A 160 -8.21 19.97 22.11
CA TYR A 160 -9.42 19.42 22.73
C TYR A 160 -10.32 20.60 23.07
N VAL A 161 -11.50 20.67 22.46
CA VAL A 161 -12.46 21.73 22.79
C VAL A 161 -13.12 21.35 24.12
N PRO A 162 -13.00 22.15 25.19
CA PRO A 162 -13.40 21.73 26.55
C PRO A 162 -14.87 21.34 26.73
N ASP A 163 -15.73 21.79 25.82
CA ASP A 163 -17.20 21.69 25.92
C ASP A 163 -17.84 20.84 24.79
N GLN A 164 -17.01 20.13 24.01
CA GLN A 164 -17.45 19.26 22.94
C GLN A 164 -16.57 18.00 22.93
N THR A 165 -17.15 16.82 22.72
CA THR A 165 -16.40 15.56 22.47
C THR A 165 -15.54 15.58 21.20
N LYS A 166 -15.46 16.73 20.51
CA LYS A 166 -14.85 16.92 19.21
C LYS A 166 -13.40 17.33 19.35
N LYS A 167 -12.55 16.66 18.57
CA LYS A 167 -11.13 16.96 18.46
C LYS A 167 -10.92 17.90 17.26
N CYS A 168 -10.15 18.97 17.44
CA CYS A 168 -9.82 19.91 16.39
C CYS A 168 -8.33 19.82 16.09
N LEU A 169 -7.97 19.60 14.83
CA LEU A 169 -6.58 19.57 14.39
C LEU A 169 -6.26 20.89 13.68
N LEU A 170 -5.36 21.69 14.28
CA LEU A 170 -4.84 22.90 13.67
C LEU A 170 -3.54 22.57 12.93
N ILE A 171 -3.50 22.88 11.64
CA ILE A 171 -2.32 22.71 10.79
C ILE A 171 -1.94 24.07 10.23
N GLN A 172 -0.76 24.53 10.60
CA GLN A 172 -0.17 25.76 10.08
C GLN A 172 0.87 25.39 9.03
N VAL A 173 0.69 25.95 7.83
CA VAL A 173 1.51 25.66 6.64
C VAL A 173 2.41 26.85 6.32
N CYS A 174 3.63 26.59 5.85
CA CYS A 174 4.55 27.62 5.35
C CYS A 174 4.21 27.95 3.88
N LEU A 175 3.97 29.22 3.59
CA LEU A 175 3.51 29.76 2.28
C LEU A 175 4.54 29.64 1.11
N LYS A 176 5.49 28.70 1.13
CA LYS A 176 6.53 28.60 0.10
C LYS A 176 6.09 27.91 -1.21
N SER A 177 4.79 27.84 -1.47
CA SER A 177 4.07 27.12 -2.55
C SER A 177 3.44 25.82 -2.04
N ILE A 178 2.14 25.84 -1.79
CA ILE A 178 1.37 24.67 -1.36
C ILE A 178 0.64 24.14 -2.59
N THR A 179 1.04 22.96 -3.05
CA THR A 179 0.30 22.22 -4.06
C THR A 179 -0.59 21.21 -3.35
N PHE A 180 -1.90 21.39 -3.44
CA PHE A 180 -2.86 20.38 -3.00
C PHE A 180 -3.10 19.41 -4.15
N ASN A 181 -2.81 18.13 -3.93
CA ASN A 181 -3.29 17.09 -4.83
C ASN A 181 -4.61 16.55 -4.27
N LEU A 182 -5.67 16.65 -5.07
CA LEU A 182 -7.01 16.21 -4.74
C LEU A 182 -7.39 15.07 -5.67
N ASP A 183 -7.03 13.87 -5.27
CA ASP A 183 -7.35 12.68 -6.03
C ASP A 183 -8.71 12.12 -5.58
N ARG A 184 -9.56 11.81 -6.56
CA ARG A 184 -10.84 11.12 -6.33
C ARG A 184 -10.53 9.64 -6.08
N PHE A 185 -11.02 9.11 -4.97
CA PHE A 185 -10.92 7.67 -4.71
C PHE A 185 -12.29 7.09 -4.48
N HIS A 186 -12.51 5.87 -4.97
CA HIS A 186 -13.63 5.06 -4.52
C HIS A 186 -13.19 4.34 -3.25
N ILE A 187 -13.80 4.68 -2.12
CA ILE A 187 -13.82 3.76 -0.99
C ILE A 187 -14.74 2.62 -1.44
N ALA A 188 -14.16 1.47 -1.80
CA ALA A 188 -14.94 0.28 -1.96
C ALA A 188 -15.55 -0.04 -0.60
N ASP A 189 -16.87 0.14 -0.47
CA ASP A 189 -17.65 -0.29 0.67
C ASP A 189 -17.27 -1.73 1.02
N THR A 190 -16.45 -1.89 2.06
CA THR A 190 -16.16 -3.21 2.62
C THR A 190 -17.17 -3.53 3.73
N ASN A 191 -18.42 -3.11 3.54
CA ASN A 191 -19.53 -3.39 4.45
C ASN A 191 -20.80 -3.65 3.64
N LYS A 192 -20.87 -4.80 2.97
CA LYS A 192 -22.14 -5.45 2.68
C LYS A 192 -22.06 -6.95 3.00
N HIS A 193 -23.00 -7.36 3.83
CA HIS A 193 -23.41 -8.73 4.16
C HIS A 193 -22.64 -9.50 5.25
N LYS A 194 -23.01 -9.22 6.51
CA LYS A 194 -23.35 -10.29 7.46
C LYS A 194 -24.52 -9.87 8.37
N LEU A 195 -25.68 -9.72 7.75
CA LEU A 195 -26.98 -9.68 8.41
C LEU A 195 -27.88 -10.60 7.58
N LEU A 196 -28.15 -11.79 8.11
CA LEU A 196 -29.29 -12.69 7.86
C LEU A 196 -28.94 -14.10 8.35
N SER A 197 -29.22 -14.40 9.62
CA SER A 197 -29.88 -15.66 10.00
C SER A 197 -30.42 -15.57 11.44
N GLU A 198 -31.50 -14.82 11.63
CA GLU A 198 -32.51 -15.22 12.62
C GLU A 198 -33.80 -15.41 11.82
N LYS A 199 -34.09 -16.66 11.49
CA LYS A 199 -35.44 -17.11 11.18
C LYS A 199 -35.89 -17.98 12.33
N SER A 200 -36.94 -17.49 12.98
CA SER A 200 -37.81 -18.22 13.89
C SER A 200 -38.27 -19.55 13.27
N LEU A 201 -38.19 -20.61 14.05
CA LEU A 201 -39.23 -21.64 14.16
C LEU A 201 -39.57 -21.67 15.66
N THR A 202 -40.78 -21.24 16.03
CA THR A 202 -41.89 -22.13 16.49
C THR A 202 -41.43 -23.22 17.43
#